data_AF-A9XIW3-F1
#
_entry.id   AF-A9XIW3-F1
#
_cell.length_a   1.000
_cell.length_b   1.000
_cell.length_c   1.000
_cell.angle_alpha   90.00
_cell.angle_beta   90.00
_cell.angle_gamma   90.00
#
_symmetry.space_group_name_H-M   'P 1'
#
loop_
_entity.id
_entity.type
_entity.pdbx_description
1 polymer ?
#
loop_
_entity_poly.entity_id
_entity_poly.type
_entity_poly.pdbx_seq_one_letter_code
_entity_poly.pdbx_strand_id
1 'polypeptide(L)'
;LTRTTGNIQSFVMQLSIPINMFFCFLILRYRYHLFNYVGAFIIVVTIAVVEFMLSFETQEENSIVFNLVLIASLIPLSFSNMTREIVFKKYKINILRLNAVVSFFQIFTSCLMLPMYTLPFLKQINLPFSEIGTNIKNGFRCLFLGQNTIVE
;
A
#
# COMPACT_ATOMS: atom_id res chain seq x y z
N LEU A 1 3.09 -6.14 -8.40
CA LEU A 1 3.03 -7.48 -9.02
C LEU A 1 2.79 -7.48 -10.53
N THR A 2 2.69 -6.32 -11.18
CA THR A 2 2.50 -6.28 -12.64
C THR A 2 3.64 -5.64 -13.42
N ARG A 3 4.22 -4.49 -13.03
CA ARG A 3 5.42 -3.92 -13.68
C ARG A 3 6.15 -2.88 -12.81
N THR A 4 6.49 -3.24 -11.57
CA THR A 4 7.24 -2.36 -10.65
C THR A 4 8.27 -3.19 -9.89
N THR A 5 9.54 -2.86 -10.07
CA THR A 5 10.68 -3.47 -9.39
C THR A 5 10.54 -3.34 -7.87
N GLY A 6 11.03 -4.30 -7.09
CA GLY A 6 11.02 -4.23 -5.61
C GLY A 6 11.64 -2.95 -5.06
N ASN A 7 12.71 -2.49 -5.71
CA ASN A 7 13.43 -1.24 -5.45
C ASN A 7 12.53 0.02 -5.50
N ILE A 8 11.79 0.18 -6.59
CA ILE A 8 10.82 1.28 -6.73
C ILE A 8 9.71 1.21 -5.68
N GLN A 9 9.32 0.02 -5.20
CA GLN A 9 8.32 -0.07 -4.11
C GLN A 9 8.85 0.47 -2.78
N SER A 10 10.11 0.15 -2.44
CA SER A 10 10.79 0.71 -1.27
C SER A 10 10.88 2.24 -1.35
N PHE A 11 11.29 2.77 -2.52
CA PHE A 11 11.32 4.20 -2.78
C PHE A 11 9.94 4.85 -2.57
N VAL A 12 8.90 4.27 -3.16
CA VAL A 12 7.54 4.80 -3.08
C VAL A 12 7.01 4.75 -1.64
N MET A 13 7.33 3.73 -0.85
CA MET A 13 6.98 3.70 0.58
C MET A 13 7.62 4.87 1.36
N GLN A 14 8.84 5.28 1.03
CA GLN A 14 9.46 6.41 1.70
C GLN A 14 8.97 7.76 1.19
N LEU A 15 8.49 7.84 -0.05
CA LEU A 15 7.71 8.98 -0.55
C LEU A 15 6.38 9.17 0.21
N SER A 16 5.89 8.16 0.92
CA SER A 16 4.73 8.33 1.82
C SER A 16 4.98 9.40 2.89
N ILE A 17 6.23 9.59 3.35
CA ILE A 17 6.59 10.58 4.38
C ILE A 17 6.31 12.02 3.92
N PRO A 18 6.90 12.53 2.83
CA PRO A 18 6.62 13.88 2.36
C PRO A 18 5.16 14.06 1.92
N ILE A 19 4.53 13.02 1.36
CA ILE A 19 3.12 13.07 0.97
C ILE A 19 2.23 13.23 2.22
N ASN A 20 2.47 12.46 3.28
CA ASN A 20 1.79 12.63 4.57
C ASN A 20 2.04 14.03 5.15
N MET A 21 3.29 14.50 5.13
CA MET A 21 3.65 15.83 5.64
C MET A 21 2.90 16.93 4.88
N PHE A 22 2.78 16.80 3.56
CA PHE A 22 2.03 17.73 2.71
C PHE A 22 0.53 17.72 3.02
N PHE A 23 -0.11 16.54 3.11
CA PHE A 23 -1.53 16.45 3.43
C PHE A 23 -1.85 16.90 4.86
N CYS A 24 -1.00 16.57 5.84
CA CYS A 24 -1.12 17.06 7.22
C CYS A 24 -0.94 18.59 7.30
N PHE A 25 -0.03 19.16 6.51
CA PHE A 25 0.08 20.62 6.37
C PHE A 25 -1.21 21.22 5.81
N LEU A 26 -1.76 20.65 4.74
CA LEU A 26 -2.94 21.20 4.05
C LEU A 26 -4.21 21.12 4.93
N ILE A 27 -4.48 19.98 5.56
CA ILE A 27 -5.76 19.72 6.23
C ILE A 27 -5.71 20.03 7.73
N LEU A 28 -4.66 19.62 8.44
CA LEU A 28 -4.52 19.90 9.88
C LEU A 28 -3.87 21.26 10.15
N ARG A 29 -3.36 21.94 9.10
CA ARG A 29 -2.63 23.21 9.22
C ARG A 29 -1.45 23.13 10.20
N TYR A 30 -0.76 21.98 10.20
CA TYR A 30 0.45 21.80 10.99
C TYR A 30 1.53 22.79 10.57
N ARG A 31 2.24 23.40 11.54
CA ARG A 31 3.43 24.21 11.26
C ARG A 31 4.67 23.40 11.54
N TYR A 32 5.43 23.10 10.49
CA TYR A 32 6.67 22.35 10.61
C TYR A 32 7.86 23.30 10.81
N HIS A 33 8.80 22.89 11.66
CA HIS A 33 10.06 23.60 11.84
C HIS A 33 11.02 23.30 10.67
N LEU A 34 11.98 24.19 10.41
CA LEU A 34 12.99 24.02 9.34
C LEU A 34 13.71 22.67 9.41
N PHE A 35 14.08 22.21 10.61
CA PHE A 35 14.71 20.90 10.82
C PHE A 35 13.87 19.72 10.32
N ASN A 36 12.54 19.82 10.36
CA ASN A 36 11.66 18.75 9.86
C ASN A 36 11.72 18.65 8.33
N TYR A 37 11.80 19.80 7.64
CA TYR A 37 11.98 19.84 6.19
C TYR A 37 13.34 19.29 5.77
N VAL A 38 14.41 19.66 6.50
CA VAL A 38 15.76 19.14 6.24
C VAL A 38 15.80 17.63 6.43
N GLY A 39 15.21 17.10 7.51
CA GLY A 39 15.15 15.66 7.75
C GLY A 39 14.37 14.90 6.67
N ALA A 40 13.19 15.40 6.28
CA ALA A 40 12.41 14.82 5.20
C ALA A 40 13.17 14.83 3.86
N PHE A 41 13.88 15.92 3.55
CA PHE A 41 14.68 16.03 2.35
C PHE A 41 15.85 15.03 2.33
N ILE A 42 16.58 14.91 3.43
CA ILE A 42 17.71 13.95 3.56
C ILE A 42 17.23 12.52 3.31
N ILE A 43 16.11 12.12 3.92
CA ILE A 43 15.53 10.79 3.73
C ILE A 43 15.20 10.57 2.25
N VAL A 44 14.40 11.45 1.65
CA VAL A 44 13.97 11.29 0.25
C VAL A 44 15.17 11.23 -0.70
N VAL A 45 16.18 12.09 -0.54
CA VAL A 45 17.37 12.12 -1.40
C VAL A 45 18.22 10.87 -1.22
N THR A 46 18.48 10.46 0.03
CA THR A 46 19.34 9.28 0.31
C THR A 46 18.77 8.05 -0.36
N ILE A 47 17.47 7.85 -0.21
CA ILE A 47 16.78 6.71 -0.81
C ILE A 47 16.73 6.84 -2.32
N ALA A 48 16.39 8.02 -2.85
CA ALA A 48 16.36 8.23 -4.29
C ALA A 48 17.69 7.83 -4.93
N VAL A 49 18.81 8.19 -4.31
CA VAL A 49 20.16 7.82 -4.79
C VAL A 49 20.38 6.30 -4.71
N VAL A 50 20.08 5.67 -3.57
CA VAL A 50 20.27 4.22 -3.38
C VAL A 50 19.43 3.41 -4.37
N GLU A 51 18.15 3.75 -4.51
CA GLU A 51 17.22 3.03 -5.38
C GLU A 51 17.47 3.30 -6.86
N PHE A 52 17.96 4.50 -7.21
CA PHE A 52 18.37 4.82 -8.58
C PHE A 52 19.59 4.00 -9.00
N MET A 53 20.58 3.85 -8.10
CA MET A 53 21.75 3.00 -8.36
C MET A 53 21.36 1.53 -8.56
N LEU A 54 20.50 1.00 -7.68
CA LEU A 54 20.01 -0.38 -7.79
C LEU A 54 19.13 -0.58 -9.04
N SER A 55 18.33 0.42 -9.42
CA SER A 55 17.47 0.35 -10.59
C SER A 55 18.23 0.26 -11.91
N PHE A 56 19.47 0.73 -11.98
CA PHE A 56 20.31 0.57 -13.19
C PHE A 56 20.82 -0.86 -13.36
N GLU A 57 20.98 -1.61 -12.27
CA GLU A 57 21.44 -3.00 -12.32
C GLU A 57 20.30 -3.96 -12.68
N THR A 58 19.05 -3.60 -12.39
CA THR A 58 17.87 -4.44 -12.65
C THR A 58 17.27 -4.21 -14.05
N GLN A 59 17.38 -5.19 -14.96
CA GLN A 59 16.68 -5.24 -16.26
C GLN A 59 15.24 -5.77 -16.13
N GLU A 60 14.46 -5.28 -15.17
CA GLU A 60 13.05 -5.68 -15.04
C GLU A 60 12.12 -4.77 -15.85
N GLU A 61 11.01 -5.32 -16.36
CA GLU A 61 9.96 -4.57 -17.06
C GLU A 61 9.33 -3.51 -16.14
N ASN A 62 9.88 -2.29 -16.17
CA ASN A 62 9.38 -1.16 -15.38
C ASN A 62 8.40 -0.33 -16.22
N SER A 63 7.15 -0.21 -15.76
CA SER A 63 6.16 0.65 -16.42
C SER A 63 5.79 1.82 -15.51
N ILE A 64 6.09 3.02 -16.01
CA ILE A 64 5.85 4.30 -15.33
C ILE A 64 4.38 4.44 -14.88
N VAL A 65 3.44 3.91 -15.67
CA VAL A 65 2.00 3.95 -15.34
C VAL A 65 1.70 3.21 -14.04
N PHE A 66 2.29 2.04 -13.82
CA PHE A 66 2.09 1.29 -12.57
C PHE A 66 2.74 1.99 -11.37
N ASN A 67 3.86 2.66 -11.59
CA ASN A 67 4.52 3.45 -10.55
C ASN A 67 3.66 4.66 -10.16
N LEU A 68 3.02 5.33 -11.11
CA LEU A 68 2.08 6.42 -10.83
C LEU A 68 0.85 5.92 -10.06
N VAL A 69 0.30 4.76 -10.41
CA VAL A 69 -0.80 4.14 -9.66
C VAL A 69 -0.36 3.79 -8.23
N LEU A 70 0.87 3.31 -8.05
CA LEU A 70 1.44 3.04 -6.72
C LEU A 70 1.58 4.32 -5.90
N ILE A 71 2.07 5.41 -6.48
CA ILE A 71 2.11 6.72 -5.82
C ILE A 71 0.69 7.21 -5.50
N ALA A 72 -0.26 7.04 -6.41
CA ALA A 72 -1.65 7.39 -6.18
C ALA A 72 -2.27 6.58 -5.02
N SER A 73 -1.83 5.33 -4.79
CA SER A 73 -2.25 4.52 -3.64
C SER A 73 -1.79 5.07 -2.28
N LEU A 74 -0.75 5.91 -2.27
CA LEU A 74 -0.30 6.59 -1.06
C LEU A 74 -1.28 7.67 -0.61
N ILE A 75 -2.02 8.29 -1.54
CA ILE A 75 -2.97 9.36 -1.23
C ILE A 75 -4.07 8.87 -0.25
N PRO A 76 -4.86 7.81 -0.56
CA PRO A 76 -5.88 7.33 0.37
C PRO A 76 -5.26 6.78 1.67
N LEU A 77 -4.04 6.23 1.62
CA LEU A 77 -3.32 5.81 2.82
C LEU A 77 -3.02 7.00 3.73
N SER A 78 -2.53 8.11 3.17
CA SER A 78 -2.29 9.37 3.88
C SER A 78 -3.56 9.90 4.52
N PHE A 79 -4.66 9.94 3.78
CA PHE A 79 -5.97 10.34 4.32
C PHE A 79 -6.43 9.45 5.48
N SER A 80 -6.24 8.13 5.38
CA SER A 80 -6.58 7.19 6.45
C SER A 80 -5.77 7.45 7.72
N ASN A 81 -4.45 7.61 7.58
CA ASN A 81 -3.54 7.90 8.70
C ASN A 81 -3.91 9.22 9.39
N MET A 82 -4.15 10.26 8.59
CA MET A 82 -4.49 11.58 9.08
C MET A 82 -5.86 11.61 9.78
N THR A 83 -6.86 10.92 9.23
CA THR A 83 -8.19 10.83 9.86
C THR A 83 -8.13 10.09 11.19
N ARG A 84 -7.34 9.00 11.28
CA ARG A 84 -7.09 8.31 12.54
C ARG A 84 -6.43 9.23 13.57
N GLU A 85 -5.45 10.01 13.15
CA GLU A 85 -4.79 11.00 14.02
C GLU A 85 -5.79 12.04 14.57
N ILE A 86 -6.67 12.58 13.73
CA ILE A 86 -7.74 13.49 14.17
C ILE A 86 -8.66 12.81 15.19
N VAL A 87 -9.07 11.57 14.94
CA VAL A 87 -9.94 10.81 15.84
C VAL A 87 -9.28 10.58 17.20
N PHE A 88 -7.99 10.23 17.20
CA PHE A 88 -7.23 10.03 18.43
C PHE A 88 -7.03 11.33 19.21
N LYS A 89 -6.69 12.43 18.54
CA LYS A 89 -6.42 13.72 19.22
C LYS A 89 -7.70 14.43 19.66
N LYS A 90 -8.74 14.45 18.82
CA LYS A 90 -9.97 15.23 19.06
C LYS A 90 -10.99 14.48 19.91
N TYR A 91 -11.21 13.18 19.63
CA TYR A 91 -12.27 12.39 20.27
C TYR A 91 -11.75 11.39 21.31
N LYS A 92 -10.43 11.24 21.45
CA LYS A 92 -9.76 10.37 22.44
C LYS A 92 -10.32 8.93 22.48
N ILE A 93 -10.68 8.41 21.31
CA ILE A 93 -11.20 7.04 21.19
C ILE A 93 -10.08 6.05 21.49
N ASN A 94 -10.41 4.97 22.21
CA ASN A 94 -9.48 3.86 22.45
C ASN A 94 -8.97 3.25 21.13
N ILE A 95 -7.65 3.12 21.02
CA ILE A 95 -6.96 2.59 19.84
C ILE A 95 -7.48 1.18 19.49
N LEU A 96 -7.69 0.33 20.50
CA LEU A 96 -8.20 -1.03 20.32
C LEU A 96 -9.61 -1.04 19.70
N ARG A 97 -10.50 -0.14 20.17
CA ARG A 97 -11.86 -0.05 19.65
C ARG A 97 -11.87 0.42 18.20
N LEU A 98 -11.03 1.42 17.86
CA LEU A 98 -10.93 1.90 16.48
C LEU A 98 -10.41 0.80 15.54
N ASN A 99 -9.33 0.12 15.93
CA ASN A 99 -8.77 -0.96 15.11
C ASN A 99 -9.73 -2.14 14.94
N ALA A 100 -10.48 -2.52 15.98
CA ALA A 100 -11.49 -3.58 15.86
C ALA A 100 -12.59 -3.22 14.84
N VAL A 101 -13.09 -1.99 14.89
CA VAL A 101 -14.10 -1.50 13.93
C VAL A 101 -13.52 -1.41 12.52
N VAL A 102 -12.30 -0.90 12.37
CA VAL A 102 -11.60 -0.83 11.08
C VAL A 102 -11.44 -2.23 10.48
N SER A 103 -10.95 -3.21 11.26
CA SER A 103 -10.78 -4.59 10.78
C SER A 103 -12.11 -5.22 10.35
N PHE A 104 -13.19 -4.93 11.07
CA PHE A 104 -14.52 -5.40 10.70
C PHE A 104 -14.96 -4.87 9.33
N PHE A 105 -14.82 -3.56 9.07
CA PHE A 105 -15.10 -2.98 7.76
C PHE A 105 -14.06 -3.39 6.69
N GLN A 106 -12.82 -3.68 7.08
CA GLN A 106 -11.78 -4.14 6.18
C GLN A 106 -12.12 -5.51 5.59
N ILE A 107 -12.75 -6.42 6.36
CA ILE A 107 -13.23 -7.70 5.84
C ILE A 107 -14.26 -7.46 4.73
N PHE A 108 -15.23 -6.56 4.96
CA PHE A 108 -16.26 -6.25 3.98
C PHE A 108 -15.69 -5.61 2.70
N THR A 109 -14.83 -4.60 2.85
CA THR A 109 -14.18 -3.94 1.72
C THR A 109 -13.22 -4.84 0.96
N SER A 110 -12.53 -5.77 1.64
CA SER A 110 -11.69 -6.77 1.00
C SER A 110 -12.50 -7.76 0.17
N CYS A 111 -13.68 -8.17 0.66
CA CYS A 111 -14.62 -8.98 -0.11
C CYS A 111 -15.12 -8.22 -1.35
N LEU A 112 -15.43 -6.93 -1.20
CA LEU A 112 -15.84 -6.08 -2.32
C LEU A 112 -14.73 -5.86 -3.37
N MET A 113 -13.46 -5.96 -2.97
CA MET A 113 -12.30 -5.86 -3.86
C MET A 113 -12.01 -7.16 -4.65
N LEU A 114 -12.65 -8.30 -4.33
CA LEU A 114 -12.45 -9.57 -5.04
C LEU A 114 -12.60 -9.50 -6.57
N PRO A 115 -13.57 -8.76 -7.14
CA PRO A 115 -13.70 -8.61 -8.58
C PRO A 115 -12.49 -7.96 -9.26
N MET A 116 -11.65 -7.20 -8.53
CA MET A 116 -10.45 -6.59 -9.12
C MET A 116 -9.43 -7.63 -9.60
N TYR A 117 -9.45 -8.86 -9.07
CA TYR A 117 -8.57 -9.94 -9.50
C TYR A 117 -8.88 -10.49 -10.89
N THR A 118 -10.00 -10.08 -11.49
CA THR A 118 -10.40 -10.52 -12.84
C THR A 118 -9.79 -9.64 -13.94
N LEU A 119 -9.06 -8.60 -13.55
CA LEU A 119 -8.47 -7.67 -14.50
C LEU A 119 -7.29 -8.33 -15.23
N PRO A 120 -7.30 -8.35 -16.58
CA PRO A 120 -6.36 -9.14 -17.38
C PRO A 120 -4.92 -8.64 -17.35
N PHE A 121 -4.65 -7.46 -16.78
CA PHE A 121 -3.30 -6.94 -16.61
C PHE A 121 -2.52 -7.63 -15.47
N LEU A 122 -3.19 -8.41 -14.63
CA LEU A 122 -2.61 -9.14 -13.49
C LEU A 122 -1.96 -10.46 -13.96
N LYS A 123 -0.74 -10.45 -14.50
CA LYS A 123 -0.07 -11.63 -15.10
C LYS A 123 -0.29 -12.96 -14.33
N GLN A 124 0.15 -13.07 -13.08
CA GLN A 124 0.12 -14.32 -12.30
C GLN A 124 -1.08 -14.47 -11.36
N ILE A 125 -1.80 -13.38 -11.08
CA ILE A 125 -2.89 -13.35 -10.07
C ILE A 125 -4.26 -13.18 -10.74
N ASN A 126 -4.31 -13.10 -12.08
CA ASN A 126 -5.57 -13.02 -12.79
C ASN A 126 -6.38 -14.31 -12.56
N LEU A 127 -7.60 -14.14 -12.05
CA LEU A 127 -8.53 -15.22 -11.78
C LEU A 127 -9.85 -14.93 -12.48
N PRO A 128 -10.36 -15.83 -13.33
CA PRO A 128 -11.69 -15.66 -13.92
C PRO A 128 -12.76 -15.74 -12.82
N PHE A 129 -13.87 -15.01 -13.00
CA PHE A 129 -14.95 -14.91 -12.00
C PHE A 129 -15.48 -16.27 -11.53
N SER A 130 -15.48 -17.28 -12.39
CA SER A 130 -15.91 -18.66 -12.08
C SER A 130 -15.02 -19.38 -11.06
N GLU A 131 -13.75 -19.01 -10.97
CA GLU A 131 -12.75 -19.72 -10.15
C GLU A 131 -12.45 -19.02 -8.82
N ILE A 132 -13.04 -17.84 -8.57
CA ILE A 132 -12.84 -17.11 -7.31
C ILE A 132 -13.29 -17.97 -6.12
N GLY A 133 -14.47 -18.61 -6.23
CA GLY A 133 -15.01 -19.45 -5.15
C GLY A 133 -14.19 -20.70 -4.86
N THR A 134 -13.68 -21.37 -5.90
CA THR A 134 -12.79 -22.53 -5.75
C THR A 134 -11.45 -22.13 -5.17
N ASN A 135 -10.88 -20.99 -5.57
CA ASN A 135 -9.63 -20.47 -5.01
C ASN A 135 -9.75 -20.09 -3.54
N ILE A 136 -10.87 -19.51 -3.11
CA ILE A 136 -11.12 -19.25 -1.69
C ILE A 136 -11.12 -20.57 -0.90
N LYS A 137 -11.86 -21.58 -1.37
CA LYS A 137 -11.93 -22.90 -0.72
C LYS A 137 -10.56 -23.58 -0.65
N ASN A 138 -9.79 -23.51 -1.73
CA ASN A 138 -8.44 -24.07 -1.79
C ASN A 138 -7.48 -23.29 -0.89
N GLY A 139 -7.57 -21.96 -0.82
CA GLY A 139 -6.82 -21.14 0.11
C GLY A 139 -7.11 -21.48 1.57
N PHE A 140 -8.38 -21.72 1.93
CA PHE A 140 -8.76 -22.20 3.26
C PHE A 140 -8.15 -23.58 3.56
N ARG A 141 -8.18 -24.51 2.60
CA ARG A 141 -7.54 -25.83 2.77
C ARG A 141 -6.02 -25.73 2.88
N CYS A 142 -5.39 -24.86 2.11
CA CYS A 142 -3.95 -24.65 2.20
C CYS A 142 -3.56 -24.06 3.56
N LEU A 143 -4.26 -23.03 4.03
CA LEU A 143 -3.93 -22.32 5.28
C LEU A 143 -4.26 -23.14 6.54
N PHE A 144 -5.42 -23.82 6.57
CA PHE A 144 -5.89 -24.53 7.76
C PHE A 144 -5.60 -26.03 7.77
N LEU A 145 -5.45 -26.67 6.60
CA LEU A 145 -5.21 -28.12 6.48
C LEU A 145 -3.83 -28.45 5.89
N GLY A 146 -3.04 -27.43 5.48
CA GLY A 146 -1.69 -27.63 4.93
C GLY A 146 -1.66 -28.38 3.58
N GLN A 147 -2.79 -28.46 2.87
CA GLN A 147 -2.84 -29.11 1.56
C GLN A 147 -2.29 -28.17 0.49
N ASN A 148 -1.10 -28.50 -0.03
CA ASN A 148 -0.49 -27.76 -1.13
C ASN A 148 -1.25 -28.02 -2.44
N THR A 149 -1.69 -26.95 -3.11
CA THR A 149 -2.27 -26.98 -4.47
C THR A 149 -1.23 -26.87 -5.58
N ILE A 150 0.07 -26.95 -5.27
CA ILE A 150 1.12 -27.03 -6.29
C ILE A 150 1.03 -28.41 -6.94
N VAL A 151 0.23 -28.53 -7.98
CA VAL A 151 0.36 -29.58 -8.99
C VAL A 151 1.07 -28.90 -10.15
N GLU A 152 2.21 -29.48 -10.57
CA GLU A 152 3.03 -29.05 -11.70
C GLU A 152 2.21 -28.77 -12.98
#